data_AF-A0A180F736-F1
#
_entry.id   AF-A0A180F736-F1
#
_cell.length_a   1.000
_cell.length_b   1.000
_cell.length_c   1.000
_cell.angle_alpha   90.00
_cell.angle_beta   90.00
_cell.angle_gamma   90.00
#
_symmetry.space_group_name_H-M   'P 1'
#
loop_
_entity.id
_entity.type
_entity.pdbx_description
1 polymer ?
#
loop_
_entity_poly.entity_id
_entity_poly.type
_entity_poly.pdbx_seq_one_letter_code
_entity_poly.pdbx_strand_id
1 'polypeptide(L)'
;MVFNNQYLYQWHVNRNISPNERLTDEQKKPVGYFVFHNNKWLLINQRLNDLEDKTDGKKIPIGQAVELSEGKQILLSREEGGRLIIVQLANK
;
A
#
# COMPACT_ATOMS: atom_id res chain seq x y z
N MET A 1 -11.45 2.15 -4.04
CA MET A 1 -11.06 3.18 -5.04
C MET A 1 -10.01 4.07 -4.39
N VAL A 2 -8.95 4.45 -5.12
CA VAL A 2 -7.87 5.32 -4.62
C VAL A 2 -7.86 6.62 -5.41
N PHE A 3 -7.39 7.70 -4.78
CA PHE A 3 -7.27 9.02 -5.38
C PHE A 3 -5.85 9.55 -5.23
N ASN A 4 -5.51 10.62 -5.94
CA ASN A 4 -4.20 11.21 -5.86
C ASN A 4 -3.95 11.77 -4.45
N ASN A 5 -2.75 11.53 -3.90
CA ASN A 5 -2.37 11.84 -2.53
C ASN A 5 -3.25 11.16 -1.45
N GLN A 6 -3.83 10.00 -1.77
CA GLN A 6 -4.51 9.16 -0.79
C GLN A 6 -3.50 8.38 0.05
N TYR A 7 -3.58 8.51 1.37
CA TYR A 7 -2.70 7.80 2.30
C TYR A 7 -3.17 6.39 2.63
N LEU A 8 -2.19 5.52 2.85
CA LEU A 8 -2.31 4.17 3.38
C LEU A 8 -1.91 4.18 4.87
N TYR A 9 -2.58 3.36 5.68
CA TYR A 9 -2.39 3.29 7.13
C TYR A 9 -2.38 1.83 7.58
N GLN A 10 -1.96 1.57 8.81
CA GLN A 10 -1.82 0.21 9.35
C GLN A 10 -3.11 -0.64 9.24
N TRP A 11 -4.30 -0.06 9.48
CA TRP A 11 -5.58 -0.76 9.33
C TRP A 11 -5.94 -1.12 7.87
N HIS A 12 -5.31 -0.45 6.89
CA HIS A 12 -5.43 -0.85 5.49
C HIS A 12 -4.53 -2.03 5.15
N VAL A 13 -3.41 -2.20 5.87
CA VAL A 13 -2.38 -3.21 5.64
C VAL A 13 -2.65 -4.50 6.39
N ASN A 14 -3.13 -4.41 7.63
CA ASN A 14 -3.40 -5.57 8.48
C ASN A 14 -4.87 -5.56 8.97
N ARG A 15 -5.58 -6.67 8.75
CA ARG A 15 -6.99 -6.82 9.15
C ARG A 15 -7.22 -6.87 10.66
N ASN A 16 -6.18 -7.17 11.44
CA ASN A 16 -6.26 -7.23 12.89
C ASN A 16 -6.26 -5.83 13.52
N ILE A 17 -6.02 -4.79 12.73
CA ILE A 17 -6.03 -3.39 13.16
C ILE A 17 -7.29 -2.73 12.61
N SER A 18 -8.13 -2.23 13.51
CA SER A 18 -9.37 -1.52 13.16
C SER A 18 -9.19 -0.01 13.36
N PRO A 19 -9.75 0.83 12.47
CA PRO A 19 -9.66 2.29 12.60
C PRO A 19 -10.62 2.78 13.70
N ASN A 20 -10.17 2.78 14.95
CA ASN A 20 -10.96 3.22 16.10
C ASN A 20 -10.10 3.99 17.13
N GLU A 21 -10.71 4.41 18.24
CA GLU A 21 -10.07 5.21 19.28
C GLU A 21 -8.91 4.49 20.00
N ARG A 22 -8.81 3.17 19.88
CA ARG A 22 -7.78 2.34 20.53
C ARG A 22 -6.49 2.26 19.72
N LEU A 23 -6.41 2.96 18.58
CA LEU A 23 -5.20 3.02 17.76
C LEU A 23 -4.05 3.66 18.54
N THR A 24 -2.87 3.04 18.46
CA THR A 24 -1.64 3.65 18.99
C THR A 24 -1.22 4.83 18.11
N ASP A 25 -0.40 5.74 18.66
CA ASP A 25 0.09 6.89 17.89
C ASP A 25 0.95 6.48 16.69
N GLU A 26 1.58 5.31 16.75
CA GLU A 26 2.30 4.77 15.59
C GLU A 26 1.36 4.27 14.50
N GLN A 27 0.21 3.68 14.85
CA GLN A 27 -0.76 3.20 13.87
C GLN A 27 -1.51 4.34 13.17
N LYS A 28 -1.56 5.53 13.77
CA LYS A 28 -2.14 6.75 13.18
C LYS A 28 -1.22 7.38 12.14
N LYS A 29 0.04 6.97 12.05
CA LYS A 29 0.99 7.49 11.07
C LYS A 29 0.81 6.79 9.71
N PRO A 30 0.92 7.51 8.58
CA PRO A 30 0.78 6.90 7.26
C PRO A 30 1.93 5.94 6.96
N VAL A 31 1.64 4.81 6.33
CA VAL A 31 2.64 3.79 5.99
C VAL A 31 3.04 3.80 4.51
N GLY A 32 2.26 4.53 3.70
CA GLY A 32 2.49 4.77 2.29
C GLY A 32 1.43 5.71 1.74
N TYR A 33 1.54 6.08 0.47
CA TYR A 33 0.51 6.87 -0.20
C TYR A 33 0.50 6.60 -1.70
N PHE A 34 -0.66 6.84 -2.32
CA PHE A 34 -0.86 6.74 -3.75
C PHE A 34 -0.68 8.10 -4.38
N VAL A 35 0.09 8.17 -5.47
CA VAL A 35 0.28 9.39 -6.25
C VAL A 35 0.11 9.08 -7.73
N PHE A 36 -0.53 9.98 -8.45
CA PHE A 36 -0.57 9.96 -9.90
C PHE A 36 0.44 10.97 -10.44
N HIS A 37 1.50 10.47 -11.08
CA HIS A 37 2.61 11.28 -11.57
C HIS A 37 3.11 10.75 -12.92
N ASN A 38 3.39 11.64 -13.87
CA ASN A 38 3.82 11.28 -15.23
C ASN A 38 2.93 10.22 -15.90
N ASN A 39 1.61 10.42 -15.79
CA ASN A 39 0.60 9.53 -16.36
C ASN A 39 0.62 8.09 -15.82
N LYS A 40 1.20 7.90 -14.63
CA LYS A 40 1.34 6.61 -13.95
C LYS A 40 0.86 6.71 -12.52
N TRP A 41 0.19 5.66 -12.05
CA TRP A 41 -0.11 5.49 -10.63
C TRP A 41 1.07 4.85 -9.93
N LEU A 42 1.47 5.44 -8.81
CA LEU A 42 2.55 4.95 -7.96
C LEU A 42 2.04 4.75 -6.53
N LEU A 43 2.47 3.67 -5.88
CA LEU A 43 2.41 3.52 -4.43
C LEU A 43 3.81 3.78 -3.87
N ILE A 44 3.93 4.81 -3.04
CA ILE A 44 5.17 5.17 -2.37
C ILE A 44 5.20 4.50 -1.00
N ASN A 45 6.27 3.75 -0.71
CA ASN A 45 6.48 3.11 0.58
C ASN A 45 7.09 4.08 1.58
N GLN A 46 6.42 4.33 2.70
CA GLN A 46 6.94 5.19 3.76
C GLN A 46 7.43 4.41 4.99
N ARG A 47 6.83 3.25 5.31
CA ARG A 47 7.11 2.54 6.57
C ARG A 47 6.99 1.00 6.50
N LEU A 48 6.65 0.42 5.35
CA LEU A 48 6.40 -1.02 5.24
C LEU A 48 7.69 -1.79 4.96
N ASN A 49 8.08 -2.69 5.85
CA ASN A 49 9.28 -3.52 5.68
C ASN A 49 9.07 -4.69 4.69
N ASP A 50 7.83 -5.15 4.59
CA ASP A 50 7.45 -6.36 3.83
C ASP A 50 6.84 -6.05 2.46
N LEU A 51 6.82 -4.78 2.04
CA LEU A 51 6.18 -4.39 0.79
C LEU A 51 6.87 -5.08 -0.40
N GLU A 52 6.09 -5.79 -1.20
CA GLU A 52 6.59 -6.59 -2.31
C GLU A 52 5.62 -6.58 -3.48
N ASP A 53 6.13 -6.35 -4.67
CA ASP A 53 5.44 -6.64 -5.93
C ASP A 53 5.51 -8.15 -6.17
N LYS A 54 4.37 -8.84 -6.04
CA LYS A 54 4.27 -10.28 -6.25
C LYS A 54 4.15 -10.67 -7.71
N THR A 55 3.80 -9.74 -8.58
CA THR A 55 3.79 -9.97 -10.02
C THR A 55 5.21 -10.06 -10.55
N ASP A 56 6.08 -9.13 -10.13
CA ASP A 56 7.47 -9.05 -10.58
C ASP A 56 8.46 -9.73 -9.61
N GLY A 57 7.98 -10.21 -8.45
CA GLY A 57 8.82 -10.82 -7.40
C GLY A 57 9.80 -9.83 -6.74
N LYS A 58 9.48 -8.54 -6.74
CA LYS A 58 10.39 -7.46 -6.36
C LYS A 58 10.01 -6.86 -5.01
N LYS A 59 10.95 -6.86 -4.06
CA LYS A 59 10.80 -6.09 -2.81
C LYS A 59 10.86 -4.59 -3.08
N ILE A 60 10.05 -3.83 -2.35
CA ILE A 60 9.95 -2.37 -2.46
C ILE A 60 10.39 -1.76 -1.12
N PRO A 61 11.67 -1.37 -0.97
CA PRO A 61 12.18 -0.78 0.26
C PRO A 61 11.46 0.52 0.66
N ILE A 62 11.61 0.91 1.93
CA ILE A 62 11.14 2.21 2.42
C ILE A 62 11.79 3.34 1.59
N GLY A 63 10.99 4.31 1.18
CA GLY A 63 11.38 5.43 0.31
C GLY A 63 11.32 5.11 -1.19
N GLN A 64 11.02 3.87 -1.58
CA GLN A 64 10.86 3.48 -2.98
C GLN A 64 9.39 3.46 -3.40
N ALA A 65 9.18 3.42 -4.72
CA ALA A 65 7.87 3.40 -5.35
C ALA A 65 7.64 2.09 -6.12
N VAL A 66 6.38 1.67 -6.20
CA VAL A 66 5.93 0.65 -7.14
C VAL A 66 4.88 1.24 -8.07
N GLU A 67 5.04 1.02 -9.37
CA GLU A 67 4.07 1.41 -10.39
C GLU A 67 2.86 0.46 -10.35
N LEU A 68 1.67 1.03 -10.29
CA LEU A 68 0.40 0.31 -10.29
C LEU A 68 -0.07 0.10 -11.72
N SER A 69 0.07 -1.13 -12.21
CA SER A 69 -0.48 -1.57 -13.49
C SER A 69 -1.68 -2.48 -13.26
N GLU A 70 -2.54 -2.60 -14.27
CA GLU A 70 -3.71 -3.50 -14.24
C GLU A 70 -3.31 -4.93 -13.81
N GLY A 71 -4.05 -5.49 -12.85
CA GLY A 71 -3.86 -6.86 -12.36
C GLY A 71 -2.64 -7.06 -11.47
N LYS A 72 -1.84 -6.02 -11.22
CA LYS A 72 -0.63 -6.12 -10.38
C LYS A 72 -0.99 -6.52 -8.95
N GLN A 73 -0.21 -7.45 -8.40
CA GLN A 73 -0.38 -7.96 -7.04
C GLN A 73 0.69 -7.38 -6.13
N ILE A 74 0.26 -6.73 -5.05
CA ILE A 74 1.17 -6.09 -4.09
C ILE A 74 0.90 -6.67 -2.71
N LEU A 75 1.91 -7.31 -2.13
CA LEU A 75 1.88 -7.75 -0.74
C LEU A 75 2.23 -6.59 0.17
N LEU A 76 1.35 -6.24 1.11
CA LEU A 76 1.56 -5.11 2.02
C LEU A 76 2.25 -5.52 3.33
N SER A 77 2.03 -6.75 3.80
CA SER A 77 2.68 -7.33 5.00
C SER A 77 2.70 -8.86 4.92
N ARG A 78 3.75 -9.48 5.48
CA ARG A 78 3.87 -10.94 5.62
C ARG A 78 3.41 -11.44 7.00
N GLU A 79 3.13 -10.52 7.91
CA GLU A 79 2.65 -10.85 9.24
C GLU A 79 1.24 -11.47 9.20
N GLU A 80 0.85 -12.11 10.30
CA GLU A 80 -0.51 -12.60 10.45
C GLU A 80 -1.52 -11.45 10.31
N GLY A 81 -2.49 -11.65 9.42
CA GLY A 81 -3.50 -10.64 9.08
C GLY A 81 -3.05 -9.61 8.06
N GLY A 82 -1.81 -9.69 7.57
CA GLY A 82 -1.33 -8.92 6.43
C GLY A 82 -2.16 -9.14 5.18
N ARG A 83 -2.22 -8.12 4.31
CA ARG A 83 -3.05 -8.13 3.10
C ARG A 83 -2.20 -8.15 1.83
N LEU A 84 -2.73 -8.84 0.83
CA LEU A 84 -2.34 -8.72 -0.57
C LEU A 84 -3.43 -7.90 -1.29
N ILE A 85 -3.03 -6.91 -2.06
CA ILE A 85 -3.94 -6.11 -2.89
C ILE A 85 -3.72 -6.43 -4.37
N ILE A 86 -4.80 -6.36 -5.15
CA ILE A 86 -4.78 -6.49 -6.60
C ILE A 86 -5.20 -5.15 -7.18
N VAL A 87 -4.41 -4.62 -8.10
CA VAL A 87 -4.67 -3.35 -8.77
C VAL A 87 -5.71 -3.55 -9.87
N GLN A 88 -6.75 -2.71 -9.85
CA GLN A 88 -7.71 -2.58 -10.93
C GLN A 88 -7.79 -1.10 -11.32
N LEU A 89 -7.47 -0.80 -12.57
CA LEU A 89 -7.57 0.54 -13.13
C LEU A 89 -9.03 0.77 -13.57
N ALA A 90 -9.66 1.79 -12.99
CA ALA A 90 -10.98 2.24 -13.41
C ALA A 90 -10.86 3.09 -14.69
N ASN A 91 -11.88 3.02 -15.55
CA ASN A 91 -12.01 3.76 -16.82
C ASN A 91 -10.96 3.37 -17.88
N LYS A 92 -11.06 2.14 -18.42
CA LYS A 92 -10.43 1.78 -19.69
C LYS A 92 -11.17 2.43 -20.86
#